data_AF-A0A920KFP5-F1
#
_entry.id   AF-A0A920KFP5-F1
#
_cell.length_a   1.000
_cell.length_b   1.000
_cell.length_c   1.000
_cell.angle_alpha   90.00
_cell.angle_beta   90.00
_cell.angle_gamma   90.00
#
_symmetry.space_group_name_H-M   'P 1'
#
loop_
_entity.id
_entity.type
_entity.pdbx_description
1 polymer ?
#
loop_
_entity_poly.entity_id
_entity_poly.type
_entity_poly.pdbx_seq_one_letter_code
_entity_poly.pdbx_strand_id
1 'polypeptide(L)'
;MRFFIAEIIREKILLLYQKEVPYSCEVVVEEYKEDTDIIRIRANIMVSRKSQKSILIGHQGNKVKQLGIDSRKDMEEFVGKKVHLDLFVKVDEGWRDKSGKN
;
A
#
# COMPACT_ATOMS: atom_id res chain seq x y z
N MET A 1 -10.84 5.36 9.28
CA MET A 1 -10.29 4.01 9.05
C MET A 1 -9.31 3.94 7.88
N ARG A 2 -9.70 4.37 6.66
CA ARG A 2 -8.83 4.37 5.47
C ARG A 2 -7.43 4.99 5.70
N PHE A 3 -7.37 6.11 6.43
CA PHE A 3 -6.11 6.75 6.82
C PHE A 3 -5.16 5.80 7.58
N PHE A 4 -5.65 5.15 8.64
CA PHE A 4 -4.86 4.20 9.44
C PHE A 4 -4.39 2.99 8.63
N ILE A 5 -5.25 2.46 7.75
CA ILE A 5 -4.88 1.38 6.83
C ILE A 5 -3.76 1.82 5.89
N ALA A 6 -3.84 3.04 5.34
CA ALA A 6 -2.78 3.61 4.52
C ALA A 6 -1.48 3.81 5.32
N GLU A 7 -1.58 4.20 6.59
CA GLU A 7 -0.42 4.36 7.48
C GLU A 7 0.28 3.03 7.81
N ILE A 8 -0.48 1.98 8.10
CA ILE A 8 0.08 0.64 8.35
C ILE A 8 0.88 0.18 7.13
N ILE A 9 0.33 0.35 5.92
CA ILE A 9 1.07 0.00 4.69
C ILE A 9 2.31 0.88 4.53
N ARG A 10 2.22 2.20 4.78
CA ARG A 10 3.36 3.12 4.66
C ARG A 10 4.47 2.79 5.65
N GLU A 11 4.15 2.43 6.88
CA GLU A 11 5.12 1.96 7.86
C GLU A 11 5.86 0.72 7.35
N LYS A 12 5.14 -0.27 6.79
CA LYS A 12 5.79 -1.47 6.23
C LYS A 12 6.60 -1.16 4.98
N ILE A 13 6.19 -0.18 4.16
CA ILE A 13 7.02 0.32 3.06
C ILE A 13 8.33 0.91 3.60
N LEU A 14 8.27 1.72 4.67
CA LEU A 14 9.46 2.32 5.28
C LEU A 14 10.43 1.27 5.84
N LEU A 15 9.91 0.18 6.41
CA LEU A 15 10.72 -0.89 6.98
C LEU A 15 11.34 -1.84 5.93
N LEU A 16 10.60 -2.15 4.86
CA LEU A 16 10.98 -3.22 3.91
C LEU A 16 11.78 -2.73 2.69
N TYR A 17 11.68 -1.44 2.36
CA TYR A 17 12.28 -0.85 1.16
C TYR A 17 13.30 0.23 1.55
N GLN A 18 14.29 0.43 0.68
CA GLN A 18 15.39 1.36 0.89
C GLN A 18 15.43 2.43 -0.21
N LYS A 19 16.39 3.35 -0.09
CA LYS A 19 16.66 4.43 -1.04
C LYS A 19 15.46 5.36 -1.19
N GLU A 20 15.08 5.73 -2.42
CA GLU A 20 14.07 6.74 -2.70
C GLU A 20 12.63 6.23 -2.62
N VAL A 21 12.41 4.90 -2.65
CA VAL A 21 11.06 4.31 -2.74
C VAL A 21 10.16 4.71 -1.57
N PRO A 22 10.58 4.62 -0.30
CA PRO A 22 9.74 5.01 0.84
C PRO A 22 9.21 6.45 0.77
N TYR A 23 9.95 7.34 0.10
CA TYR A 23 9.65 8.77 0.03
C TYR A 23 9.00 9.18 -1.30
N SER A 24 8.81 8.23 -2.22
CA SER A 24 8.36 8.48 -3.60
C SER A 24 7.08 7.72 -3.96
N CYS A 25 6.38 7.19 -2.96
CA CYS A 25 5.11 6.51 -3.15
C CYS A 25 4.00 7.11 -2.29
N GLU A 26 2.77 6.97 -2.75
CA GLU A 26 1.55 7.26 -1.99
C GLU A 26 0.72 5.99 -1.85
N VAL A 27 0.08 5.80 -0.69
CA VAL A 27 -0.85 4.69 -0.48
C VAL A 27 -2.27 5.22 -0.49
N VAL A 28 -3.06 4.76 -1.45
CA VAL A 28 -4.47 5.12 -1.63
C VAL A 28 -5.35 3.91 -1.36
N VAL A 29 -6.25 4.01 -0.38
CA VAL A 29 -7.25 2.98 -0.09
C VAL A 29 -8.49 3.26 -0.93
N GLU A 30 -8.68 2.50 -2.01
CA GLU A 30 -9.83 2.62 -2.92
C GLU A 30 -11.11 2.04 -2.31
N GLU A 31 -10.99 0.90 -1.62
CA GLU A 31 -12.13 0.22 -1.02
C GLU A 31 -11.84 -0.18 0.42
N TYR A 32 -12.83 0.04 1.28
CA TYR A 32 -12.89 -0.48 2.63
C TYR A 32 -14.32 -0.96 2.85
N LYS A 33 -14.53 -2.27 2.78
CA LYS A 33 -15.83 -2.90 2.99
C LYS A 33 -15.74 -3.78 4.24
N GLU A 34 -16.50 -3.41 5.25
CA GLU A 34 -16.59 -4.14 6.50
C GLU A 34 -17.85 -5.00 6.51
N ASP A 35 -17.65 -6.31 6.63
CA ASP A 35 -18.72 -7.29 6.87
C ASP A 35 -18.61 -7.78 8.33
N THR A 36 -19.48 -8.70 8.75
CA THR A 36 -19.54 -9.19 10.14
C THR A 36 -18.19 -9.74 10.63
N ASP A 37 -17.59 -10.65 9.87
CA ASP A 37 -16.39 -11.40 10.30
C ASP A 37 -15.09 -10.96 9.61
N ILE A 38 -15.20 -10.21 8.51
CA ILE A 38 -14.08 -9.88 7.64
C ILE A 38 -14.17 -8.46 7.08
N ILE A 39 -13.02 -7.84 6.95
CA ILE A 39 -12.85 -6.55 6.28
C ILE A 39 -12.12 -6.78 4.97
N ARG A 40 -12.72 -6.35 3.86
CA ARG A 40 -12.14 -6.41 2.52
C ARG A 40 -11.60 -5.02 2.15
N ILE A 41 -10.32 -4.97 1.82
CA ILE A 41 -9.60 -3.73 1.56
C ILE A 41 -8.94 -3.83 0.20
N ARG A 42 -9.12 -2.80 -0.63
CA ARG A 42 -8.32 -2.59 -1.84
C ARG A 42 -7.49 -1.34 -1.70
N ALA A 43 -6.17 -1.49 -1.85
CA ALA A 43 -5.23 -0.39 -1.77
C ALA A 43 -4.27 -0.37 -2.97
N ASN A 44 -3.89 0.83 -3.39
CA ASN A 44 -2.87 1.07 -4.40
C ASN A 44 -1.68 1.77 -3.79
N ILE A 45 -0.49 1.30 -4.16
CA ILE A 45 0.76 2.02 -4.00
C ILE A 45 1.04 2.73 -5.32
N MET A 46 0.87 4.05 -5.32
CA MET A 46 1.09 4.93 -6.45
C MET A 46 2.56 5.32 -6.49
N VAL A 47 3.22 5.18 -7.64
CA VAL A 47 4.60 5.61 -7.87
C VAL A 47 4.73 6.40 -9.17
N SER A 48 5.72 7.28 -9.25
CA SER A 48 5.92 8.14 -10.42
C SER A 48 6.73 7.48 -11.54
N ARG A 49 7.50 6.41 -11.25
CA ARG A 49 8.39 5.78 -12.24
C ARG A 49 8.24 4.26 -12.29
N LYS A 50 8.37 3.69 -13.49
CA LYS A 50 8.36 2.23 -13.70
C LYS A 50 9.46 1.50 -12.91
N SER A 51 10.63 2.12 -12.74
CA SER A 51 11.72 1.56 -11.92
C SER A 51 11.32 1.38 -10.46
N GLN A 52 10.62 2.35 -9.87
CA GLN A 52 10.10 2.27 -8.50
C GLN A 52 9.06 1.15 -8.37
N LYS A 53 8.17 1.01 -9.36
CA LYS A 53 7.23 -0.12 -9.42
C LYS A 53 7.97 -1.46 -9.43
N SER A 54 9.02 -1.60 -10.23
CA SER A 54 9.83 -2.82 -10.26
C SER A 54 10.49 -3.12 -8.90
N ILE A 55 10.98 -2.09 -8.19
CA ILE A 55 11.55 -2.24 -6.84
C ILE A 55 10.49 -2.70 -5.83
N LEU A 56 9.29 -2.08 -5.86
CA LEU A 56 8.17 -2.45 -4.98
C LEU A 56 7.71 -3.89 -5.22
N ILE A 57 7.55 -4.28 -6.49
CA ILE A 57 7.17 -5.65 -6.83
C ILE A 57 8.26 -6.63 -6.37
N GLY A 58 9.53 -6.30 -6.64
CA GLY A 58 10.67 -7.16 -6.37
C GLY A 58 10.71 -8.39 -7.27
N HIS A 59 11.73 -9.23 -7.06
CA HIS A 59 11.90 -10.45 -7.87
C HIS A 59 10.67 -11.36 -7.73
N GLN A 60 10.00 -11.66 -8.85
CA GLN A 60 8.81 -12.49 -8.93
C GLN A 60 7.64 -12.06 -8.01
N GLY A 61 7.58 -10.77 -7.63
CA GLY A 61 6.52 -10.27 -6.75
C GLY A 61 6.73 -10.57 -5.26
N ASN A 62 7.88 -11.12 -4.86
CA ASN A 62 8.11 -11.53 -3.46
C ASN A 62 8.12 -10.35 -2.48
N LYS A 63 8.60 -9.17 -2.89
CA LYS A 63 8.66 -7.99 -2.01
C LYS A 63 7.27 -7.43 -1.72
N VAL A 64 6.45 -7.24 -2.76
CA VAL A 64 5.08 -6.75 -2.58
C VAL A 64 4.21 -7.78 -1.83
N LYS A 65 4.45 -9.07 -2.04
CA LYS A 65 3.78 -10.14 -1.28
C LYS A 65 4.11 -10.06 0.21
N GLN A 66 5.40 -9.92 0.56
CA GLN A 66 5.82 -9.76 1.95
C GLN A 66 5.19 -8.50 2.58
N LEU A 67 5.23 -7.37 1.86
CA LEU A 67 4.60 -6.13 2.29
C LEU A 67 3.10 -6.32 2.59
N GLY A 68 2.37 -6.99 1.70
CA GLY A 68 0.94 -7.27 1.89
C GLY A 68 0.68 -8.20 3.09
N ILE A 69 1.51 -9.23 3.29
CA ILE A 69 1.39 -10.16 4.43
C ILE A 69 1.59 -9.42 5.76
N ASP A 70 2.66 -8.62 5.87
CA ASP A 70 2.98 -7.92 7.11
C ASP A 70 1.95 -6.82 7.41
N SER A 71 1.54 -6.06 6.38
CA SER A 71 0.50 -5.05 6.53
C SER A 71 -0.83 -5.67 6.97
N ARG A 72 -1.21 -6.82 6.41
CA ARG A 72 -2.47 -7.50 6.77
C ARG A 72 -2.46 -7.99 8.21
N LYS A 73 -1.34 -8.51 8.72
CA LYS A 73 -1.24 -8.97 10.12
C LYS A 73 -1.49 -7.83 11.10
N ASP A 74 -0.80 -6.70 10.90
CA ASP A 74 -0.96 -5.51 11.74
C ASP A 74 -2.37 -4.93 11.63
N MET A 75 -2.98 -4.96 10.44
CA MET A 75 -4.39 -4.57 10.28
C MET A 75 -5.34 -5.48 11.05
N GLU A 76 -5.15 -6.81 11.00
CA GLU A 76 -5.98 -7.77 11.76
C GLU A 76 -5.88 -7.53 13.26
N GLU A 77 -4.67 -7.26 13.77
CA GLU A 77 -4.44 -6.90 15.17
C GLU A 77 -5.12 -5.57 15.52
N PHE A 78 -4.98 -4.56 14.67
CA PHE A 78 -5.53 -3.23 14.89
C PHE A 78 -7.07 -3.20 14.90
N VAL A 79 -7.73 -3.98 14.02
CA VAL A 79 -9.20 -3.95 13.87
C VAL A 79 -9.91 -5.10 14.61
N GLY A 80 -9.17 -6.12 15.08
CA GLY A 80 -9.75 -7.28 15.78
C GLY A 80 -10.63 -8.18 14.91
N LYS A 81 -10.51 -8.11 13.58
CA LYS A 81 -11.25 -8.93 12.60
C LYS A 81 -10.30 -9.49 11.55
N LYS A 82 -10.76 -10.50 10.80
CA LYS A 82 -10.03 -10.96 9.62
C LYS A 82 -9.96 -9.86 8.58
N VAL A 83 -8.84 -9.78 7.88
CA VAL A 83 -8.62 -8.80 6.80
C VAL A 83 -8.24 -9.52 5.53
N HIS A 84 -8.94 -9.21 4.45
CA HIS A 84 -8.54 -9.53 3.09
C HIS A 84 -8.01 -8.26 2.42
N LEU A 85 -6.73 -8.23 2.09
CA LEU A 85 -6.05 -7.09 1.50
C LEU A 85 -5.65 -7.39 0.05
N ASP A 86 -6.26 -6.68 -0.89
CA ASP A 86 -5.80 -6.56 -2.27
C ASP A 86 -4.87 -5.35 -2.38
N LEU A 87 -3.59 -5.59 -2.68
CA LEU A 87 -2.57 -4.56 -2.78
C LEU A 87 -1.98 -4.52 -4.19
N PHE A 88 -2.09 -3.37 -4.86
CA PHE A 88 -1.56 -3.18 -6.21
C PHE A 88 -0.48 -2.09 -6.26
N VAL A 89 0.41 -2.20 -7.24
CA VAL A 89 1.39 -1.14 -7.54
C VAL A 89 1.07 -0.52 -8.90
N LYS A 90 0.72 0.76 -8.91
CA LYS A 90 0.35 1.52 -10.11
C LYS A 90 1.37 2.62 -10.37
N VAL A 91 1.71 2.83 -11.64
CA VAL A 91 2.53 3.96 -12.07
C VAL A 91 1.59 5.06 -12.52
N ASP A 92 1.70 6.24 -11.91
CA ASP A 92 1.07 7.47 -12.38
C ASP A 92 2.15 8.55 -12.48
N GLU A 93 2.58 8.79 -13.72
CA GLU A 93 3.66 9.74 -14.04
C GLU A 93 3.26 11.19 -13.72
N GLY A 94 1.96 11.48 -13.56
CA GLY A 94 1.43 12.82 -13.28
C GLY A 94 0.89 13.04 -11.86
N TRP A 95 1.04 12.07 -10.95
CA TRP A 95 0.43 12.17 -9.62
C TRP A 95 1.02 13.32 -8.77
N ARG A 96 2.34 13.54 -8.86
CA ARG A 96 3.02 14.63 -8.14
C ARG A 96 2.76 16.02 -8.71
N ASP A 97 2.45 16.13 -10.00
CA ASP A 97 2.19 17.44 -10.64
C ASP A 97 0.76 17.96 -10.37
N LYS A 98 -0.13 17.10 -9.85
CA LYS A 98 -1.52 17.47 -9.53
C LYS A 98 -1.69 18.05 -8.12
N SER A 99 -0.70 17.94 -7.23
CA SER A 99 -0.78 18.53 -5.88
C SER A 99 -0.56 20.06 -5.86
N GLY A 100 -0.31 20.68 -7.02
CA GLY A 100 -0.10 22.12 -7.18
C GLY A 100 -1.19 22.88 -7.93
N LYS A 101 -2.35 22.28 -8.23
CA LYS A 101 -3.48 22.98 -8.87
C LYS A 101 -4.76 22.82 -8.05
N ASN A 102 -4.92 23.72 -7.07
CA ASN A 102 -6.23 24.19 -6.61
C ASN A 102 -6.54 25.51 -7.33
#